data_AF-A0A6B3EIW3-F1
#
_entry.id   AF-A0A6B3EIW3-F1
#
_cell.length_a   1.000
_cell.length_b   1.000
_cell.length_c   1.000
_cell.angle_alpha   90.00
_cell.angle_beta   90.00
_cell.angle_gamma   90.00
#
_symmetry.space_group_name_H-M   'P 1'
#
loop_
_entity.id
_entity.type
_entity.pdbx_description
1 polymer ?
#
loop_
_entity_poly.entity_id
_entity_poly.type
_entity_poly.pdbx_seq_one_letter_code
_entity_poly.pdbx_strand_id
1 'polypeptide(L)'
;HRPGAVLADLLPASRTRDAVLVLGGAALTGLAAQIAIPVPGSPVPVTGQTFAALLVGTALGARRGFLALALYAVAGVIGMPWFS
;
A
#
# COMPACT_ATOMS: atom_id res chain seq x y z
N HIS A 1 11.95 -24.92 7.47
CA HIS A 1 11.83 -23.64 6.74
C HIS A 1 10.59 -23.67 5.86
N ARG A 2 9.62 -22.77 6.08
CA ARG A 2 8.45 -22.64 5.19
C ARG A 2 8.79 -21.58 4.13
N PRO A 3 8.99 -21.95 2.86
CA PRO A 3 9.24 -20.96 1.80
C PRO A 3 8.00 -20.06 1.67
N GLY A 4 8.19 -18.73 1.76
CA GLY A 4 7.12 -17.75 1.55
C GLY A 4 6.50 -17.10 2.79
N ALA A 5 7.08 -17.26 3.98
CA ALA A 5 6.61 -16.55 5.17
C ALA A 5 6.82 -15.04 5.02
N VAL A 6 5.72 -14.28 5.00
CA VAL A 6 5.74 -12.80 5.02
C VAL A 6 5.70 -12.30 6.47
N LEU A 7 6.18 -11.08 6.73
CA LEU A 7 6.28 -10.50 8.09
C LEU A 7 4.97 -10.61 8.88
N ALA A 8 3.87 -10.46 8.15
CA ALA A 8 2.53 -10.64 8.64
C ALA A 8 2.35 -12.00 9.35
N ASP A 9 2.85 -13.10 8.80
CA ASP A 9 2.60 -14.46 9.29
C ASP A 9 3.23 -14.78 10.66
N LEU A 10 4.03 -13.87 11.20
CA LEU A 10 4.55 -13.96 12.58
C LEU A 10 3.48 -13.66 13.65
N LEU A 11 2.36 -13.06 13.26
CA LEU A 11 1.26 -12.74 14.16
C LEU A 11 0.13 -13.79 14.04
N PRO A 12 -0.58 -14.15 15.12
CA PRO A 12 -1.71 -15.07 15.06
C PRO A 12 -2.74 -14.65 14.00
N ALA A 13 -3.14 -15.58 13.12
CA ALA A 13 -4.06 -15.29 12.03
C ALA A 13 -5.47 -15.01 12.60
N SER A 14 -5.93 -13.76 12.49
CA SER A 14 -7.29 -13.34 12.83
C SER A 14 -7.84 -12.41 11.74
N ARG A 15 -9.16 -12.42 11.53
CA ARG A 15 -9.80 -11.51 10.56
C ARG A 15 -9.53 -10.03 10.90
N THR A 16 -9.45 -9.71 12.19
CA THR A 16 -9.10 -8.37 12.68
C THR A 16 -7.70 -7.96 12.24
N ARG A 17 -6.72 -8.87 12.36
CA ARG A 17 -5.35 -8.63 11.93
C ARG A 17 -5.27 -8.41 10.41
N ASP A 18 -5.95 -9.23 9.63
CA ASP A 18 -5.99 -9.07 8.17
C ASP A 18 -6.57 -7.71 7.77
N ALA A 19 -7.65 -7.29 8.43
CA ALA A 19 -8.25 -5.96 8.22
C ALA A 19 -7.28 -4.84 8.58
N VAL A 20 -6.62 -4.91 9.75
CA VAL A 20 -5.64 -3.90 10.18
C VAL A 20 -4.46 -3.81 9.21
N LEU A 21 -3.95 -4.94 8.74
CA LEU A 21 -2.86 -4.97 7.76
C LEU A 21 -3.28 -4.35 6.42
N VAL A 22 -4.47 -4.69 5.91
CA VAL A 22 -5.01 -4.11 4.67
C VAL A 22 -5.21 -2.59 4.80
N LEU A 23 -5.84 -2.15 5.90
CA LEU A 23 -6.05 -0.72 6.20
C LEU A 23 -4.72 0.04 6.32
N GLY A 24 -3.76 -0.53 7.06
CA GLY A 24 -2.44 0.04 7.23
C GLY A 24 -1.65 0.12 5.93
N GLY A 25 -1.73 -0.92 5.08
CA GLY A 25 -1.12 -0.92 3.76
C GLY A 25 -1.72 0.16 2.85
N ALA A 26 -3.04 0.30 2.83
CA ALA A 26 -3.71 1.35 2.07
C ALA A 26 -3.27 2.75 2.54
N ALA A 27 -3.29 2.99 3.85
CA ALA A 27 -2.86 4.25 4.46
C ALA A 27 -1.39 4.58 4.17
N LEU A 28 -0.51 3.59 4.27
CA LEU A 28 0.90 3.75 3.92
C LEU A 28 1.06 4.16 2.45
N THR A 29 0.37 3.49 1.52
CA THR A 29 0.42 3.83 0.09
C THR A 29 -0.06 5.26 -0.18
N GLY A 30 -1.16 5.67 0.44
CA GLY A 30 -1.69 7.02 0.28
C GLY A 30 -0.81 8.11 0.84
N LEU A 31 -0.30 7.94 2.06
CA LEU A 31 0.62 8.90 2.66
C LEU A 31 1.93 9.00 1.87
N ALA A 32 2.43 7.86 1.36
CA ALA A 32 3.62 7.86 0.51
C ALA A 32 3.36 8.53 -0.86
N ALA A 33 2.14 8.44 -1.40
CA ALA A 33 1.78 9.11 -2.65
C ALA A 33 1.95 10.63 -2.54
N GLN A 34 1.66 11.22 -1.37
CA GLN A 34 1.81 12.67 -1.13
C GLN A 34 3.25 13.18 -1.22
N ILE A 35 4.25 12.30 -1.14
CA ILE A 35 5.66 12.66 -1.32
C ILE A 35 5.92 12.76 -2.83
N ALA A 36 5.56 13.90 -3.41
CA ALA A 36 5.67 14.19 -4.83
C ALA A 36 6.87 15.11 -5.12
N ILE A 37 7.81 14.63 -5.91
CA ILE A 37 8.99 15.39 -6.34
C ILE A 37 8.81 15.76 -7.81
N PRO A 38 8.68 17.07 -8.15
CA PRO A 38 8.64 17.52 -9.54
C PRO A 38 9.95 17.19 -10.25
N VAL A 39 9.87 16.64 -11.45
CA VAL A 39 11.03 16.36 -12.29
C VAL A 39 11.13 17.44 -13.37
N PRO A 40 12.27 18.13 -13.52
CA PRO A 40 12.45 19.13 -14.57
C PRO A 40 12.17 18.54 -15.95
N GLY A 41 11.24 19.14 -16.69
CA GLY A 41 10.86 18.70 -18.04
C GLY A 41 9.77 17.62 -18.10
N SER A 42 9.27 17.10 -16.96
CA SER A 42 8.12 16.20 -16.90
C SER A 42 6.89 16.92 -16.33
N PRO A 43 5.69 16.77 -16.93
CA PRO A 43 4.45 17.28 -16.34
C PRO A 43 3.92 16.41 -15.18
N VAL A 44 4.48 15.21 -14.99
CA VAL A 44 4.05 14.26 -13.96
C VAL A 44 5.11 14.18 -12.87
N PRO A 45 4.78 14.47 -11.60
CA PRO A 45 5.70 14.33 -10.49
C PRO A 45 5.99 12.85 -10.20
N VAL A 46 7.19 12.57 -9.70
CA VAL A 46 7.52 11.24 -9.19
C VAL A 46 7.05 11.16 -7.74
N THR A 47 6.19 10.20 -7.42
CA THR A 47 5.61 10.03 -6.09
C THR A 47 6.18 8.80 -5.36
N GLY A 48 6.11 8.81 -4.03
CA GLY A 48 6.45 7.65 -3.19
C GLY A 48 5.48 6.47 -3.31
N GLN A 49 4.40 6.61 -4.09
CA GLN A 49 3.34 5.61 -4.24
C GLN A 49 3.87 4.26 -4.74
N THR A 50 4.70 4.27 -5.80
CA THR A 50 5.19 3.03 -6.42
C THR A 50 6.06 2.23 -5.47
N PHE A 51 6.92 2.91 -4.71
CA PHE A 51 7.72 2.29 -3.66
C PHE A 51 6.83 1.64 -2.58
N ALA A 52 5.84 2.39 -2.10
CA ALA A 52 4.91 1.88 -1.10
C ALA A 52 4.10 0.68 -1.62
N ALA A 53 3.69 0.67 -2.89
CA ALA A 53 2.97 -0.45 -3.48
C ALA A 53 3.80 -1.74 -3.50
N LEU A 54 5.09 -1.64 -3.87
CA LEU A 54 6.01 -2.77 -3.84
C LEU A 54 6.27 -3.26 -2.40
N LEU A 55 6.47 -2.33 -1.46
CA LEU A 55 6.65 -2.65 -0.05
C LEU A 55 5.41 -3.36 0.52
N VAL A 56 4.22 -2.84 0.26
CA VAL A 56 2.94 -3.44 0.70
C VAL A 56 2.74 -4.82 0.09
N GLY A 57 2.98 -4.98 -1.22
CA GLY A 57 2.85 -6.26 -1.91
C GLY A 57 3.79 -7.35 -1.36
N THR A 58 5.04 -6.98 -1.08
CA THR A 58 6.07 -7.92 -0.59
C THR A 58 5.94 -8.18 0.92
N ALA A 59 5.59 -7.18 1.73
CA ALA A 59 5.50 -7.31 3.19
C ALA A 59 4.21 -7.98 3.67
N LEU A 60 3.09 -7.80 2.97
CA LEU A 60 1.80 -8.39 3.33
C LEU A 60 1.45 -9.67 2.56
N GLY A 61 2.17 -9.95 1.47
CA GLY A 61 1.88 -11.04 0.54
C GLY A 61 0.79 -10.69 -0.47
N ALA A 62 0.70 -11.47 -1.56
CA ALA A 62 -0.09 -11.13 -2.75
C ALA A 62 -1.55 -10.76 -2.46
N ARG A 63 -2.26 -11.55 -1.63
CA ARG A 63 -3.69 -11.32 -1.35
C ARG A 63 -3.93 -10.06 -0.53
N ARG A 64 -3.23 -9.89 0.60
CA ARG A 64 -3.40 -8.73 1.50
C ARG A 64 -2.87 -7.45 0.84
N GLY A 65 -1.76 -7.54 0.12
CA GLY A 65 -1.21 -6.43 -0.66
C GLY A 65 -2.17 -5.97 -1.76
N PHE A 66 -2.77 -6.90 -2.51
CA PHE A 66 -3.80 -6.57 -3.50
C PHE A 66 -5.00 -5.87 -2.84
N LEU A 67 -5.52 -6.40 -1.73
CA LEU A 67 -6.64 -5.78 -1.01
C LEU A 67 -6.30 -4.38 -0.49
N ALA A 68 -5.07 -4.16 0.00
CA ALA A 68 -4.60 -2.85 0.44
C ALA A 68 -4.57 -1.84 -0.71
N LEU A 69 -4.02 -2.23 -1.87
CA LEU A 69 -3.95 -1.37 -3.06
C LEU A 69 -5.33 -1.12 -3.68
N ALA A 70 -6.21 -2.12 -3.68
CA ALA A 70 -7.59 -1.96 -4.12
C ALA A 70 -8.35 -0.98 -3.21
N LEU A 71 -8.19 -1.12 -1.88
CA LEU A 71 -8.79 -0.21 -0.92
C LEU A 71 -8.25 1.22 -1.09
N TYR A 72 -6.93 1.38 -1.25
CA TYR A 72 -6.29 2.65 -1.58
C TYR A 72 -6.95 3.32 -2.79
N ALA A 73 -7.08 2.58 -3.90
CA ALA A 73 -7.65 3.10 -5.14
C ALA A 73 -9.13 3.47 -4.98
N VAL A 74 -9.94 2.59 -4.38
CA VAL A 74 -11.36 2.85 -4.13
C VAL A 74 -11.55 4.07 -3.25
N ALA A 75 -10.77 4.20 -2.16
CA ALA A 75 -10.81 5.36 -1.28
C ALA A 75 -10.51 6.67 -2.04
N GLY A 76 -9.50 6.66 -2.91
CA GLY A 76 -9.20 7.81 -3.77
C GLY A 76 -10.33 8.16 -4.73
N VAL A 77 -10.93 7.15 -5.37
CA VAL A 77 -12.05 7.33 -6.31
C VAL A 77 -13.30 7.90 -5.62
N ILE A 78 -13.59 7.49 -4.39
CA ILE A 78 -14.75 7.99 -3.63
C ILE A 78 -14.50 9.33 -2.91
N GLY A 79 -13.33 9.95 -3.12
CA GLY A 79 -13.06 11.34 -2.69
C GLY A 79 -11.95 11.53 -1.67
N MET A 80 -11.21 10.47 -1.29
CA MET A 80 -10.04 10.64 -0.43
C MET A 80 -8.91 11.34 -1.22
N PRO A 81 -8.36 12.47 -0.74
CA PRO A 81 -7.43 13.30 -1.52
C PRO A 81 -5.99 12.76 -1.45
N TRP A 82 -5.78 11.52 -1.88
CA TRP A 82 -4.47 10.85 -1.79
C TRP A 82 -3.69 10.85 -3.11
N PHE A 83 -4.35 11.16 -4.23
CA PHE A 83 -3.68 11.32 -5.52
C PHE A 83 -3.05 12.73 -5.59
N SER A 84 -1.72 12.77 -5.71
CA SER A 84 -0.91 13.99 -5.90
C SER A 84 -0.24 13.99 -7.27
#